data_AF-A0A955R655-F1
#
_entry.id   AF-A0A955R655-F1
#
_cell.length_a   1.000
_cell.length_b   1.000
_cell.length_c   1.000
_cell.angle_alpha   90.00
_cell.angle_beta   90.00
_cell.angle_gamma   90.00
#
_symmetry.space_group_name_H-M   'P 1'
#
loop_
_entity.id
_entity.type
_entity.pdbx_description
1 polymer ?
#
loop_
_entity_poly.entity_id
_entity_poly.type
_entity_poly.pdbx_seq_one_letter_code
_entity_poly.pdbx_strand_id
1 'polypeptide(L)'
;EFIQERIQKEEVPGFGDLLHHLDEDQFETLEALVRELGELAGPLSAELHQWQVTRIDRTFLGTFGRFWFDEDSGEAPEWLEHPLLLETVTQLESIYTQPQPRSVVLVGEPGVGKTAIARVLGKRLHDQGWTIFEAGAVDLLAGQIYIGQLEVRVQLLVRKIGGKRKVIWVVPNFHELMWAGTY
;
A
#
# COMPACT_ATOMS: atom_id res chain seq x y z
N GLU A 1 -24.71 4.42 29.16
CA GLU A 1 -25.11 3.13 29.77
C GLU A 1 -24.65 1.91 28.95
N PHE A 2 -24.96 1.80 27.66
CA PHE A 2 -24.66 0.60 26.84
C PHE A 2 -23.19 0.11 26.86
N ILE A 3 -22.20 1.02 26.72
CA ILE A 3 -20.78 0.64 26.74
C ILE A 3 -20.32 0.20 28.15
N GLN A 4 -20.89 0.80 29.21
CA GLN A 4 -20.54 0.46 30.60
C GLN A 4 -21.06 -0.93 31.00
N GLU A 5 -22.25 -1.33 30.54
CA GLU A 5 -22.77 -2.68 30.78
C GLU A 5 -21.94 -3.77 30.07
N ARG A 6 -21.37 -3.48 28.90
CA ARG A 6 -20.54 -4.45 28.17
C ARG A 6 -19.13 -4.59 28.76
N ILE A 7 -18.56 -3.49 29.24
CA ILE A 7 -17.30 -3.51 30.01
C ILE A 7 -17.46 -4.32 31.31
N GLN A 8 -18.62 -4.24 31.98
CA GLN A 8 -18.93 -5.08 33.15
C GLN A 8 -19.10 -6.58 32.82
N LYS A 9 -19.29 -6.94 31.55
CA LYS A 9 -19.44 -8.32 31.07
C LYS A 9 -18.15 -8.90 30.46
N GLU A 10 -17.00 -8.26 30.67
CA GLU A 10 -15.68 -8.64 30.10
C GLU A 10 -15.61 -8.61 28.56
N GLU A 11 -16.59 -8.02 27.87
CA GLU A 11 -16.52 -7.81 26.42
C GLU A 11 -15.75 -6.53 26.11
N VAL A 12 -14.65 -6.65 25.35
CA VAL A 12 -13.91 -5.49 24.82
C VAL A 12 -14.75 -4.86 23.71
N PRO A 13 -15.23 -3.61 23.85
CA PRO A 13 -15.99 -2.94 22.80
C PRO A 13 -15.10 -2.76 21.57
N GLY A 14 -15.61 -3.16 20.40
CA GLY A 14 -14.91 -3.00 19.12
C GLY A 14 -15.85 -2.83 17.93
N PHE A 15 -15.30 -2.36 16.81
CA PHE A 15 -16.02 -2.15 15.55
C PHE A 15 -16.05 -3.40 14.67
N GLY A 16 -15.02 -4.25 14.74
CA GLY A 16 -14.91 -5.46 13.92
C GLY A 16 -15.03 -5.14 12.43
N ASP A 17 -15.87 -5.90 11.72
CA ASP A 17 -15.99 -5.79 10.26
C ASP A 17 -16.66 -4.50 9.76
N LEU A 18 -17.26 -3.70 10.66
CA LEU A 18 -17.93 -2.45 10.31
C LEU A 18 -16.95 -1.44 9.68
N LEU A 19 -15.68 -1.47 10.10
CA LEU A 19 -14.68 -0.54 9.58
C LEU A 19 -14.39 -0.79 8.09
N HIS A 20 -14.47 -2.03 7.61
CA HIS A 20 -14.10 -2.40 6.23
C HIS A 20 -14.97 -1.76 5.14
N HIS A 21 -16.14 -1.24 5.50
CA HIS A 21 -17.12 -0.68 4.57
C HIS A 21 -17.20 0.85 4.61
N LEU A 22 -16.42 1.51 5.48
CA LEU A 22 -16.45 2.96 5.64
C LEU A 22 -15.72 3.64 4.49
N ASP A 23 -16.32 4.65 3.88
CA ASP A 23 -15.59 5.61 3.04
C ASP A 23 -14.78 6.60 3.93
N GLU A 24 -14.19 7.63 3.34
CA GLU A 24 -13.37 8.61 4.08
C GLU A 24 -14.25 9.53 4.94
N ASP A 25 -15.41 9.97 4.43
CA ASP A 25 -16.33 10.86 5.13
C ASP A 25 -17.00 10.16 6.34
N GLN A 26 -17.40 8.90 6.17
CA GLN A 26 -17.94 8.08 7.25
C GLN A 26 -16.88 7.80 8.32
N PHE A 27 -15.62 7.63 7.92
CA PHE A 27 -14.52 7.46 8.87
C PHE A 27 -14.28 8.72 9.69
N GLU A 28 -14.17 9.89 9.06
CA GLU A 28 -13.99 11.18 9.75
C GLU A 28 -15.13 11.44 10.75
N THR A 29 -16.37 11.12 10.34
CA THR A 29 -17.55 11.22 11.21
C THR A 29 -17.43 10.28 12.40
N LEU A 30 -17.05 9.02 12.16
CA LEU A 30 -16.87 8.03 13.22
C LEU A 30 -15.74 8.39 14.18
N GLU A 31 -14.61 8.89 13.67
CA GLU A 31 -13.48 9.35 14.47
C GLU A 31 -13.88 10.53 15.36
N ALA A 32 -14.63 11.49 14.83
CA ALA A 32 -15.18 12.60 15.61
C ALA A 32 -16.09 12.11 16.74
N LEU A 33 -17.00 11.17 16.46
CA LEU A 33 -17.90 10.58 17.46
C LEU A 33 -17.14 9.82 18.55
N VAL A 34 -16.13 9.03 18.18
CA VAL A 34 -15.30 8.31 19.15
C VAL A 34 -14.50 9.27 20.02
N ARG A 35 -14.04 10.39 19.46
CA ARG A 35 -13.36 11.43 20.22
C ARG A 35 -14.29 12.11 21.24
N GLU A 36 -15.55 12.32 20.89
CA GLU A 36 -16.57 12.88 21.81
C GLU A 36 -16.89 11.95 22.98
N LEU A 37 -16.72 10.63 22.83
CA LEU A 37 -16.92 9.64 23.89
C LEU A 37 -15.85 9.68 24.99
N GLY A 38 -14.74 10.40 24.79
CA GLY A 38 -13.71 10.65 25.81
C GLY A 38 -13.03 9.36 26.33
N GLU A 39 -12.79 9.27 27.64
CA GLU A 39 -12.02 8.16 28.24
C GLU A 39 -12.68 6.79 28.11
N LEU A 40 -13.99 6.73 27.86
CA LEU A 40 -14.74 5.47 27.68
C LEU A 40 -14.44 4.80 26.34
N ALA A 41 -13.78 5.50 25.42
CA ALA A 41 -13.51 5.05 24.07
C ALA A 41 -12.08 4.54 23.84
N GLY A 42 -11.27 4.34 24.89
CA GLY A 42 -9.87 3.89 24.74
C GLY A 42 -9.68 2.70 23.78
N PRO A 43 -10.41 1.58 23.95
CA PRO A 43 -10.34 0.44 23.03
C PRO A 43 -10.80 0.78 21.60
N LEU A 44 -11.88 1.55 21.46
CA LEU A 44 -12.44 1.96 20.17
C LEU A 44 -11.50 2.90 19.40
N SER A 45 -10.88 3.86 20.10
CA SER A 45 -9.90 4.77 19.52
C SER A 45 -8.64 4.04 19.08
N ALA A 46 -8.18 3.06 19.88
CA ALA A 46 -7.04 2.23 19.51
C ALA A 46 -7.34 1.37 18.26
N GLU A 47 -8.53 0.80 18.17
CA GLU A 47 -8.97 0.03 17.00
C GLU A 47 -9.11 0.90 15.75
N LEU A 48 -9.73 2.09 15.86
CA LEU A 48 -9.84 3.05 14.76
C LEU A 48 -8.48 3.53 14.27
N HIS A 49 -7.59 3.91 15.19
CA HIS A 49 -6.24 4.33 14.84
C HIS A 49 -5.49 3.17 14.17
N GLN A 50 -5.61 1.95 14.68
CA GLN A 50 -5.01 0.75 14.07
C GLN A 50 -5.55 0.50 12.66
N TRP A 51 -6.85 0.69 12.44
CA TRP A 51 -7.47 0.57 11.13
C TRP A 51 -7.01 1.67 10.17
N GLN A 52 -6.94 2.93 10.62
CA GLN A 52 -6.50 4.07 9.82
C GLN A 52 -5.05 3.92 9.33
N VAL A 53 -4.15 3.41 10.19
CA VAL A 53 -2.73 3.21 9.83
C VAL A 53 -2.49 1.97 8.97
N THR A 54 -3.49 1.10 8.82
CA THR A 54 -3.43 -0.10 7.96
C THR A 54 -4.24 0.04 6.68
N ARG A 55 -5.20 0.97 6.63
CA ARG A 55 -6.01 1.28 5.45
C ARG A 55 -5.15 1.83 4.31
N ILE A 56 -5.41 1.30 3.12
CA ILE A 56 -4.81 1.74 1.86
C ILE A 56 -5.86 2.56 1.12
N ASP A 57 -5.54 3.80 0.81
CA ASP A 57 -6.38 4.72 0.05
C ASP A 57 -6.26 4.40 -1.44
N ARG A 58 -7.03 3.41 -1.91
CA ARG A 58 -6.94 2.90 -3.28
C ARG A 58 -7.40 3.92 -4.31
N THR A 59 -8.40 4.75 -3.96
CA THR A 59 -8.89 5.83 -4.81
C THR A 59 -7.80 6.85 -5.08
N PHE A 60 -7.11 7.31 -4.02
CA PHE A 60 -5.97 8.21 -4.15
C PHE A 60 -4.84 7.58 -4.98
N LEU A 61 -4.41 6.37 -4.65
CA LEU A 61 -3.32 5.71 -5.38
C LEU A 61 -3.65 5.47 -6.85
N GLY A 62 -4.91 5.15 -7.17
CA GLY A 62 -5.40 5.03 -8.55
C GLY A 62 -5.27 6.32 -9.37
N THR A 63 -5.14 7.50 -8.73
CA THR A 63 -4.87 8.75 -9.45
C THR A 63 -3.41 8.88 -9.93
N PHE A 64 -2.49 8.09 -9.35
CA PHE A 64 -1.05 8.12 -9.66
C PHE A 64 -0.58 6.93 -10.48
N GLY A 65 -1.37 5.88 -10.62
CA GLY A 65 -0.88 4.64 -11.20
C GLY A 65 -1.91 3.52 -11.13
N ARG A 66 -1.43 2.29 -11.17
CA ARG A 66 -2.29 1.11 -11.28
C ARG A 66 -1.92 0.03 -10.27
N PHE A 67 -2.91 -0.76 -9.90
CA PHE A 67 -2.70 -1.95 -9.06
C PHE A 67 -2.40 -3.16 -9.93
N TRP A 68 -1.47 -4.00 -9.47
CA TRP A 68 -1.33 -5.33 -10.05
C TRP A 68 -2.37 -6.25 -9.42
N PHE A 69 -2.95 -7.13 -10.24
CA PHE A 69 -3.83 -8.23 -9.82
C PHE A 69 -5.19 -7.82 -9.27
N ASP A 70 -5.67 -6.59 -9.56
CA ASP A 70 -7.08 -6.28 -9.35
C ASP A 70 -7.97 -7.08 -10.31
N GLU A 71 -9.20 -7.39 -9.89
CA GLU A 71 -10.16 -8.18 -10.67
C GLU A 71 -10.43 -7.56 -12.06
N ASP A 72 -10.32 -6.23 -12.17
CA ASP A 72 -10.48 -5.48 -13.42
C ASP A 72 -9.25 -5.52 -14.35
N SER A 73 -8.12 -6.09 -13.91
CA SER A 73 -6.86 -6.03 -14.67
C SER A 73 -6.84 -6.88 -15.95
N GLY A 74 -7.84 -7.75 -16.16
CA GLY A 74 -8.12 -8.44 -17.44
C GLY A 74 -7.05 -9.39 -17.98
N GLU A 75 -5.83 -9.34 -17.44
CA GLU A 75 -4.69 -10.16 -17.81
C GLU A 75 -4.41 -11.13 -16.67
N ALA A 76 -4.71 -12.40 -16.87
CA ALA A 76 -4.03 -13.45 -16.12
C ALA A 76 -2.64 -13.60 -16.76
N PRO A 77 -1.56 -13.11 -16.14
CA PRO A 77 -0.25 -13.20 -16.77
C PRO A 77 0.15 -14.68 -16.90
N GLU A 78 0.75 -15.04 -18.03
CA GLU A 78 1.46 -16.32 -18.15
C GLU A 78 2.67 -16.28 -17.21
N TRP A 79 2.59 -17.05 -16.13
CA TRP A 79 3.64 -17.09 -15.12
C TRP A 79 4.86 -17.86 -15.64
N LEU A 80 5.99 -17.18 -15.73
CA LEU A 80 7.26 -17.84 -16.05
C LEU A 80 7.81 -18.53 -14.81
N GLU A 81 7.55 -19.84 -14.68
CA GLU A 81 8.16 -20.67 -13.64
C GLU A 81 9.53 -21.18 -14.12
N HIS A 82 10.59 -20.46 -13.74
CA HIS A 82 11.97 -20.89 -14.01
C HIS A 82 12.75 -21.06 -12.68
N PRO A 83 13.44 -22.18 -12.44
CA PRO A 83 14.10 -22.45 -11.15
C PRO A 83 15.05 -21.34 -10.67
N LEU A 84 15.89 -20.80 -11.56
CA LEU A 84 16.82 -19.70 -11.23
C LEU A 84 16.09 -18.39 -10.87
N LEU A 85 14.90 -18.17 -11.45
CA LEU A 85 14.06 -17.02 -11.14
C LEU A 85 13.44 -17.18 -9.75
N LEU A 86 12.96 -18.38 -9.42
CA LEU A 86 12.33 -18.67 -8.12
C LEU A 86 13.30 -18.53 -6.95
N GLU A 87 14.57 -18.90 -7.12
CA GLU A 87 15.60 -18.68 -6.09
C GLU A 87 15.74 -17.19 -5.79
N THR A 88 15.90 -16.37 -6.83
CA THR A 88 16.00 -14.91 -6.71
C THR A 88 14.75 -14.31 -6.06
N VAL A 89 13.56 -14.73 -6.51
CA VAL A 89 12.29 -14.26 -5.92
C VAL A 89 12.20 -14.61 -4.44
N THR A 90 12.60 -15.81 -4.04
CA THR A 90 12.56 -16.24 -2.64
C THR A 90 13.51 -15.42 -1.77
N GLN A 91 14.70 -15.09 -2.28
CA GLN A 91 15.63 -14.20 -1.60
C GLN A 91 15.02 -12.79 -1.43
N LEU A 92 14.41 -12.25 -2.48
CA LEU A 92 13.77 -10.93 -2.44
C LEU A 92 12.57 -10.89 -1.49
N GLU A 93 11.72 -11.91 -1.53
CA GLU A 93 10.58 -12.07 -0.65
C GLU A 93 11.00 -11.96 0.83
N SER A 94 12.10 -12.61 1.21
CA SER A 94 12.64 -12.54 2.56
C SER A 94 13.07 -11.12 3.01
N ILE A 95 13.40 -10.23 2.07
CA ILE A 95 13.75 -8.83 2.37
C ILE A 95 12.50 -8.06 2.80
N TYR A 96 11.36 -8.31 2.15
CA TYR A 96 10.11 -7.60 2.41
C TYR A 96 9.37 -8.11 3.65
N THR A 97 9.57 -9.38 4.04
CA THR A 97 8.96 -9.96 5.24
C THR A 97 9.73 -9.69 6.54
N GLN A 98 10.86 -8.99 6.48
CA GLN A 98 11.63 -8.60 7.66
C GLN A 98 10.94 -7.46 8.44
N PRO A 99 11.23 -7.30 9.75
CA PRO A 99 10.71 -6.18 10.55
C PRO A 99 11.06 -4.79 9.98
N GLN A 100 12.16 -4.69 9.23
CA GLN A 100 12.61 -3.48 8.56
C GLN A 100 12.83 -3.77 7.07
N PRO A 101 11.75 -3.73 6.25
CA PRO A 101 11.87 -3.98 4.83
C PRO A 101 12.71 -2.90 4.15
N ARG A 102 13.45 -3.29 3.11
CA ARG A 102 14.34 -2.39 2.36
C ARG A 102 13.84 -2.24 0.93
N SER A 103 14.06 -1.06 0.35
CA SER A 103 13.87 -0.86 -1.08
C SER A 103 14.88 -1.70 -1.87
N VAL A 104 14.42 -2.36 -2.93
CA VAL A 104 15.26 -3.14 -3.83
C VAL A 104 15.24 -2.52 -5.23
N VAL A 105 16.41 -2.47 -5.87
CA VAL A 105 16.56 -2.08 -7.27
C VAL A 105 17.11 -3.27 -8.05
N LEU A 106 16.38 -3.71 -9.08
CA LEU A 106 16.83 -4.77 -9.98
C LEU A 106 17.70 -4.17 -11.10
N VAL A 107 18.95 -4.61 -11.19
CA VAL A 107 19.95 -4.11 -12.17
C VAL A 107 20.39 -5.24 -13.10
N GLY A 108 20.59 -4.93 -14.38
CA GLY A 108 21.03 -5.89 -15.41
C GLY A 108 20.72 -5.39 -16.82
N GLU A 109 21.16 -6.12 -17.84
CA GLU A 109 20.92 -5.77 -19.25
C GLU A 109 19.43 -5.81 -19.63
N PRO A 110 18.98 -5.06 -20.64
CA PRO A 110 17.62 -5.20 -21.18
C PRO A 110 17.31 -6.65 -21.59
N GLY A 111 16.12 -7.15 -21.27
CA GLY A 111 15.71 -8.51 -21.65
C GLY A 111 16.09 -9.64 -20.69
N VAL A 112 16.92 -9.41 -19.66
CA VAL A 112 17.35 -10.47 -18.70
C VAL A 112 16.26 -10.94 -17.72
N GLY A 113 15.01 -10.50 -17.88
CA GLY A 113 13.90 -10.95 -17.04
C GLY A 113 13.69 -10.19 -15.71
N LYS A 114 14.26 -8.98 -15.54
CA LYS A 114 14.04 -8.14 -14.34
C LYS A 114 12.55 -7.92 -14.04
N THR A 115 11.76 -7.62 -15.06
CA THR A 115 10.31 -7.44 -14.94
C THR A 115 9.62 -8.75 -14.56
N ALA A 116 10.09 -9.90 -15.08
CA ALA A 116 9.53 -11.20 -14.72
C ALA A 116 9.76 -11.52 -13.24
N ILE A 117 10.97 -11.27 -12.71
CA ILE A 117 11.29 -11.39 -11.28
C ILE A 117 10.33 -10.51 -10.46
N ALA A 118 10.19 -9.24 -10.82
CA ALA A 118 9.29 -8.31 -10.12
C ALA A 118 7.83 -8.79 -10.11
N ARG A 119 7.32 -9.28 -11.26
CA ARG A 119 5.94 -9.78 -11.39
C ARG A 119 5.68 -11.02 -10.54
N VAL A 120 6.58 -12.01 -10.58
CA VAL A 120 6.45 -13.24 -9.76
C VAL A 120 6.54 -12.91 -8.28
N LEU A 121 7.48 -12.04 -7.87
CA LEU A 121 7.56 -11.55 -6.49
C LEU A 121 6.28 -10.82 -6.08
N GLY A 122 5.77 -9.92 -6.93
CA GLY A 122 4.54 -9.18 -6.70
C GLY A 122 3.36 -10.13 -6.46
N LYS A 123 3.25 -11.21 -7.24
CA LYS A 123 2.20 -12.22 -7.05
C LYS A 123 2.31 -12.92 -5.70
N ARG A 124 3.51 -13.37 -5.30
CA ARG A 124 3.72 -14.01 -3.99
C ARG A 124 3.34 -13.10 -2.82
N LEU A 125 3.77 -11.84 -2.89
CA LEU A 125 3.42 -10.84 -1.86
C LEU A 125 1.92 -10.53 -1.89
N HIS A 126 1.31 -10.43 -3.06
CA HIS A 126 -0.14 -10.26 -3.20
C HIS A 126 -0.92 -11.39 -2.51
N ASP A 127 -0.50 -12.65 -2.72
CA ASP A 127 -1.11 -13.82 -2.07
C ASP A 127 -0.95 -13.82 -0.54
N GLN A 128 -0.01 -13.03 0.00
CA GLN A 128 0.19 -12.79 1.43
C GLN A 128 -0.58 -11.57 1.96
N GLY A 129 -1.46 -10.99 1.13
CA GLY A 129 -2.29 -9.84 1.46
C GLY A 129 -1.57 -8.49 1.32
N TRP A 130 -0.52 -8.41 0.51
CA TRP A 130 0.08 -7.12 0.13
C TRP A 130 -0.62 -6.53 -1.09
N THR A 131 -0.79 -5.21 -1.09
CA THR A 131 -1.21 -4.47 -2.27
C THR A 131 0.01 -4.08 -3.09
N ILE A 132 0.01 -4.45 -4.37
CA ILE A 132 1.10 -4.13 -5.28
C ILE A 132 0.66 -2.98 -6.18
N PHE A 133 1.32 -1.84 -6.03
CA PHE A 133 0.99 -0.59 -6.70
C PHE A 133 2.14 -0.18 -7.63
N GLU A 134 1.86 0.09 -8.90
CA GLU A 134 2.86 0.55 -9.86
C GLU A 134 2.60 1.99 -10.30
N ALA A 135 3.62 2.83 -10.16
CA ALA A 135 3.67 4.19 -10.70
C ALA A 135 5.11 4.58 -11.01
N GLY A 136 5.36 5.02 -12.24
CA GLY A 136 6.65 5.55 -12.71
C GLY A 136 6.66 7.07 -12.81
N ALA A 137 7.74 7.61 -13.41
CA ALA A 137 7.89 9.06 -13.59
C ALA A 137 6.74 9.66 -14.41
N VAL A 138 6.34 9.00 -15.50
CA VAL A 138 5.26 9.45 -16.38
C VAL A 138 3.93 9.51 -15.63
N ASP A 139 3.60 8.49 -14.82
CA ASP A 139 2.33 8.45 -14.10
C ASP A 139 2.28 9.55 -13.02
N LEU A 140 3.39 9.79 -12.32
CA LEU A 140 3.49 10.86 -11.33
C LEU A 140 3.39 12.26 -11.94
N LEU A 141 3.87 12.45 -13.18
CA LEU A 141 3.81 13.70 -13.92
C LEU A 141 2.50 13.88 -14.72
N ALA A 142 1.68 12.84 -14.84
CA ALA A 142 0.46 12.87 -15.64
C ALA A 142 -0.46 14.03 -15.18
N GLY A 143 -0.85 14.87 -16.15
CA GLY A 143 -1.74 16.02 -15.92
C GLY A 143 -1.06 17.29 -15.39
N GLN A 144 0.28 17.36 -15.36
CA GLN A 144 1.03 18.48 -14.79
C GLN A 144 2.11 19.03 -15.74
N ILE A 145 2.27 20.37 -15.74
CA ILE A 145 3.13 21.11 -16.69
C ILE A 145 4.45 21.57 -16.04
N TYR A 146 4.53 21.61 -14.70
CA TYR A 146 5.62 22.31 -14.00
C TYR A 146 6.62 21.39 -13.28
N ILE A 147 7.90 21.67 -13.54
CA ILE A 147 9.08 21.15 -12.87
C ILE A 147 9.00 21.50 -11.37
N GLY A 148 9.23 20.52 -10.49
CA GLY A 148 9.11 20.65 -9.03
C GLY A 148 7.85 20.03 -8.42
N GLN A 149 6.82 19.71 -9.23
CA GLN A 149 5.62 19.02 -8.75
C GLN A 149 5.88 17.52 -8.50
N LEU A 150 6.86 16.93 -9.18
CA LEU A 150 7.25 15.54 -9.01
C LEU A 150 7.71 15.24 -7.57
N GLU A 151 8.59 16.07 -7.00
CA GLU A 151 9.11 15.84 -5.64
C GLU A 151 7.98 15.86 -4.61
N VAL A 152 7.09 16.85 -4.71
CA VAL A 152 5.91 16.96 -3.84
C VAL A 152 5.01 15.73 -3.97
N ARG A 153 4.82 15.23 -5.20
CA ARG A 153 4.01 14.03 -5.45
C ARG A 153 4.66 12.76 -4.91
N VAL A 154 5.97 12.58 -5.08
CA VAL A 154 6.71 11.46 -4.50
C VAL A 154 6.62 11.50 -2.98
N GLN A 155 6.83 12.66 -2.36
CA GLN A 155 6.69 12.83 -0.90
C GLN A 155 5.27 12.51 -0.43
N LEU A 156 4.25 12.98 -1.15
CA LEU A 156 2.84 12.68 -0.84
C LEU A 156 2.54 11.19 -0.96
N LEU A 157 3.01 10.53 -2.02
CA LEU A 157 2.85 9.10 -2.24
C LEU A 157 3.51 8.30 -1.11
N VAL A 158 4.77 8.59 -0.79
CA VAL A 158 5.53 7.93 0.29
C VAL A 158 4.81 8.07 1.63
N ARG A 159 4.23 9.24 1.94
CA ARG A 159 3.43 9.44 3.16
C ARG A 159 2.16 8.59 3.17
N LYS A 160 1.47 8.48 2.03
CA LYS A 160 0.21 7.73 1.91
C LYS A 160 0.41 6.20 1.91
N ILE A 161 1.54 5.70 1.41
CA ILE A 161 1.86 4.25 1.41
C ILE A 161 2.69 3.80 2.62
N GLY A 162 3.35 4.71 3.33
CA GLY A 162 4.21 4.38 4.47
C GLY A 162 3.45 3.87 5.70
N GLY A 163 4.19 3.46 6.74
CA GLY A 163 3.62 3.01 8.02
C GLY A 163 3.38 1.50 8.08
N LYS A 164 2.27 1.07 8.70
CA LYS A 164 1.93 -0.35 8.88
C LYS A 164 1.14 -0.95 7.70
N ARG A 165 1.09 -0.23 6.57
CA ARG A 165 0.36 -0.63 5.37
C ARG A 165 1.17 -1.67 4.61
N LYS A 166 0.54 -2.78 4.22
CA LYS A 166 1.17 -3.80 3.38
C LYS A 166 1.11 -3.37 1.92
N VAL A 167 1.85 -2.34 1.54
CA VAL A 167 1.91 -1.82 0.17
C VAL A 167 3.33 -1.93 -0.38
N ILE A 168 3.48 -2.47 -1.58
CA ILE A 168 4.72 -2.38 -2.37
C ILE A 168 4.49 -1.39 -3.50
N TRP A 169 5.32 -0.35 -3.54
CA TRP A 169 5.39 0.56 -4.69
C TRP A 169 6.45 0.07 -5.68
N VAL A 170 6.00 -0.33 -6.87
CA VAL A 170 6.85 -0.72 -8.00
C VAL A 170 7.07 0.51 -8.88
N VAL A 171 8.34 0.85 -9.08
CA VAL A 171 8.75 1.93 -9.97
C VAL A 171 9.37 1.34 -11.23
N PRO A 172 8.67 1.32 -12.37
CA PRO A 172 9.29 0.98 -13.65
C PRO A 172 10.35 2.03 -14.00
N ASN A 173 11.43 1.61 -14.65
CA ASN A 173 12.49 2.50 -15.13
C ASN A 173 12.93 3.56 -14.10
N PHE A 174 13.26 3.14 -12.87
CA PHE A 174 13.58 4.03 -11.74
C PHE A 174 14.51 5.22 -12.07
N HIS A 175 15.46 5.05 -12.99
CA HIS A 175 16.35 6.12 -13.44
C HIS A 175 15.61 7.35 -14.03
N GLU A 176 14.42 7.16 -14.61
CA GLU A 176 13.58 8.25 -15.12
C GLU A 176 13.16 9.22 -14.01
N LEU A 177 12.91 8.72 -12.78
CA LEU A 177 12.60 9.58 -11.63
C LEU A 177 13.77 10.51 -11.27
N MET A 178 15.01 10.05 -11.47
CA MET A 178 16.18 10.86 -11.15
C MET A 178 16.36 12.04 -12.11
N TRP A 179 15.95 11.89 -13.37
CA TRP A 179 16.11 12.92 -14.41
C TRP A 179 14.88 13.83 -14.55
N ALA A 180 13.70 13.37 -14.14
CA ALA A 180 12.46 14.11 -14.27
C ALA A 180 12.39 15.41 -13.43
N GLY A 181 13.35 15.66 -12.53
CA GLY A 181 13.48 16.92 -11.78
C GLY A 181 14.66 17.81 -12.20
N THR A 182 15.43 17.44 -13.23
CA THR A 182 16.68 18.13 -13.62
C THR A 182 16.55 19.03 -14.85
N TYR A 183 15.43 18.93 -15.59
CA TYR A 183 15.14 19.77 -16.76
C TYR A 183 14.09 20.81 -16.42
#